data_AF-A0A965CD56-F1
#
_entry.id   AF-A0A965CD56-F1
#
_cell.length_a   1.000
_cell.length_b   1.000
_cell.length_c   1.000
_cell.angle_alpha   90.00
_cell.angle_beta   90.00
_cell.angle_gamma   90.00
#
_symmetry.space_group_name_H-M   'P 1'
#
loop_
_entity.id
_entity.type
_entity.pdbx_description
1 polymer ?
#
loop_
_entity_poly.entity_id
_entity_poly.type
_entity_poly.pdbx_seq_one_letter_code
_entity_poly.pdbx_strand_id
1 'polypeptide(L)'
;MDTTNLPKTRKEAQDKGAKYYFTGEPCKHGHIAPRKTKGVCVECLKVEWEKANTTRAEYFREYNKSNAGQQAKRKYYEANKDAVIARAQARTDEDKRRYKKTHKVNNPDMYKEMTSLRRRRFRDATPKWLTATHKMEIRLKYRLAIELSRITGERHAVDHIIPLVNDFVCGLHVPWNLQVLTQKDNLAKYNHLVDTPQIT
;
A
#
# COMPACT_ATOMS: atom_id res chain seq x y z
N MET A 1 10.54 16.79 -30.01
CA MET A 1 11.90 17.37 -30.08
C MET A 1 11.95 18.15 -31.36
N ASP A 2 12.27 19.44 -31.32
CA ASP A 2 12.41 20.23 -32.54
C ASP A 2 13.62 19.72 -33.34
N THR A 3 13.38 19.31 -34.58
CA THR A 3 14.39 18.71 -35.47
C THR A 3 14.95 19.70 -36.49
N THR A 4 14.38 20.90 -36.59
CA THR A 4 14.71 21.89 -37.62
C THR A 4 16.14 22.43 -37.51
N ASN A 5 16.65 22.57 -36.29
CA ASN A 5 17.98 23.10 -35.99
C ASN A 5 19.02 22.02 -35.64
N LEU A 6 18.72 20.74 -35.87
CA LEU A 6 19.67 19.67 -35.59
C LEU A 6 20.71 19.53 -36.72
N PRO A 7 21.97 19.22 -36.39
CA PRO A 7 22.98 18.84 -37.38
C PRO A 7 22.46 17.71 -38.27
N LYS A 8 22.78 17.76 -39.57
CA LYS A 8 22.29 16.79 -40.55
C LYS A 8 23.11 15.52 -40.60
N THR A 9 24.36 15.56 -40.13
CA THR A 9 25.25 14.40 -40.08
C THR A 9 25.81 14.14 -38.69
N ARG A 10 26.27 12.90 -38.46
CA ARG A 10 26.93 12.53 -37.20
C ARG A 10 28.22 13.33 -36.98
N LYS A 11 29.02 13.51 -38.03
CA LYS A 11 30.28 14.26 -37.98
C LYS A 11 30.02 15.71 -37.59
N GLU A 12 29.05 16.36 -38.24
CA GLU A 12 28.65 17.72 -37.90
C GLU A 12 28.16 17.85 -36.45
N ALA A 13 27.41 16.87 -35.93
CA ALA A 13 27.04 16.86 -34.52
C ALA A 13 28.22 16.65 -33.57
N GLN A 14 29.23 15.86 -33.95
CA GLN A 14 30.45 15.70 -33.15
C GLN A 14 31.25 17.00 -33.13
N ASP A 15 31.47 17.61 -34.29
CA ASP A 15 32.24 18.85 -34.44
C ASP A 15 31.57 20.02 -33.69
N LYS A 16 30.24 20.08 -33.69
CA LYS A 16 29.46 21.08 -32.94
C LYS A 16 29.22 20.72 -31.47
N GLY A 17 29.67 19.56 -31.00
CA GLY A 17 29.39 19.07 -29.64
C GLY A 17 27.90 18.83 -29.34
N ALA A 18 27.06 18.69 -30.38
CA ALA A 18 25.64 18.45 -30.23
C ALA A 18 25.38 17.03 -29.71
N LYS A 19 24.33 16.86 -28.89
CA LYS A 19 23.94 15.55 -28.33
C LYS A 19 23.17 14.68 -29.34
N TYR A 20 22.61 15.30 -30.37
CA TYR A 20 21.73 14.68 -31.35
C TYR A 20 21.99 15.23 -32.75
N TYR A 21 21.67 14.43 -33.76
CA TYR A 21 21.63 14.81 -35.18
C TYR A 21 20.39 14.22 -35.83
N PHE A 22 19.95 14.77 -36.96
CA PHE A 22 18.79 14.29 -37.69
C PHE A 22 19.07 14.27 -39.20
N THR A 23 19.15 13.06 -39.75
CA THR A 23 19.45 12.85 -41.17
C THR A 23 18.21 12.92 -42.06
N GLY A 24 17.00 12.87 -41.49
CA GLY A 24 15.74 12.67 -42.23
C GLY A 24 15.54 11.23 -42.76
N GLU A 25 16.58 10.40 -42.74
CA GLU A 25 16.55 9.03 -43.24
C GLU A 25 16.11 8.02 -42.17
N PRO A 26 15.36 6.97 -42.56
CA PRO A 26 14.96 5.91 -41.66
C PRO A 26 16.16 5.19 -41.06
N CYS A 27 16.05 4.77 -39.80
CA CYS A 27 17.04 3.87 -39.18
C CYS A 27 16.90 2.44 -39.68
N LYS A 28 17.79 1.54 -39.24
CA LYS A 28 17.74 0.10 -39.56
C LYS A 28 16.45 -0.61 -39.13
N HIS A 29 15.64 0.05 -38.27
CA HIS A 29 14.34 -0.42 -37.81
C HIS A 29 13.18 0.42 -38.38
N GLY A 30 13.43 1.26 -39.40
CA GLY A 30 12.41 2.04 -40.09
C GLY A 30 12.02 3.38 -39.43
N HIS A 31 12.53 3.70 -38.23
CA HIS A 31 12.19 4.96 -37.56
C HIS A 31 12.86 6.17 -38.24
N ILE A 32 12.06 7.17 -38.61
CA ILE A 32 12.53 8.50 -39.02
C ILE A 32 12.56 9.38 -37.77
N ALA A 33 13.70 9.42 -37.10
CA ALA A 33 13.83 10.13 -35.83
C ALA A 33 15.26 10.63 -35.61
N PRO A 34 15.45 11.66 -34.75
CA PRO A 34 16.78 12.07 -34.31
C PRO A 34 17.60 10.91 -33.77
N ARG A 35 18.91 10.99 -33.94
CA ARG A 35 19.87 10.02 -33.46
C ARG A 35 20.76 10.67 -32.43
N LYS A 36 21.09 9.95 -31.36
CA LYS A 36 22.17 10.35 -30.44
C LYS A 36 23.47 10.42 -31.24
N THR A 37 24.40 11.29 -30.86
CA THR A 37 25.74 11.37 -31.48
C THR A 37 26.53 10.05 -31.40
N LYS A 38 26.13 9.16 -30.47
CA LYS A 38 26.60 7.77 -30.35
C LYS A 38 26.03 6.80 -31.42
N GLY A 39 25.14 7.26 -32.29
CA GLY A 39 24.63 6.52 -33.46
C GLY A 39 23.24 5.87 -33.30
N VAL A 40 22.68 5.83 -32.10
CA VAL A 40 21.39 5.16 -31.85
C VAL A 40 20.21 6.11 -32.07
N CYS A 41 19.16 5.64 -32.75
CA CYS A 41 17.94 6.41 -32.98
C CYS A 41 17.12 6.54 -31.68
N VAL A 42 16.49 7.70 -31.45
CA VAL A 42 15.77 7.94 -30.19
C VAL A 42 14.55 7.05 -30.00
N GLU A 43 13.83 6.72 -31.08
CA GLU A 43 12.69 5.79 -31.00
C GLU A 43 13.15 4.36 -30.71
N CYS A 44 14.29 3.94 -31.27
CA CYS A 44 14.92 2.65 -30.98
C CYS A 44 15.23 2.54 -29.49
N LEU A 45 15.80 3.60 -28.90
CA LEU A 45 16.09 3.65 -27.46
C LEU A 45 14.83 3.62 -26.61
N LYS A 46 13.73 4.25 -27.04
CA LYS A 46 12.46 4.18 -26.32
C LYS A 46 11.92 2.76 -26.29
N VAL A 47 11.92 2.08 -27.44
CA VAL A 47 11.48 0.68 -27.55
C VAL A 47 12.34 -0.23 -26.68
N GLU A 48 13.67 -0.07 -26.72
CA GLU A 48 14.58 -0.82 -25.84
C GLU A 48 14.31 -0.53 -24.36
N TRP A 49 14.11 0.73 -24.01
CA TRP A 49 13.85 1.15 -22.64
C TRP A 49 12.52 0.60 -22.11
N GLU A 50 11.46 0.61 -22.93
CA GLU A 50 10.16 0.04 -22.58
C GLU A 50 10.25 -1.46 -22.30
N LYS A 51 10.94 -2.21 -23.18
CA LYS A 51 11.23 -3.65 -22.98
C LYS A 51 12.11 -3.90 -21.75
N ALA A 52 13.10 -3.05 -21.51
CA ALA A 52 13.94 -3.15 -20.32
C ALA A 52 13.13 -2.84 -19.06
N ASN A 53 12.18 -1.91 -19.10
CA ASN A 53 11.41 -1.51 -17.92
C ASN A 53 10.46 -2.62 -17.45
N THR A 54 9.83 -3.35 -18.37
CA THR A 54 8.97 -4.51 -18.01
C THR A 54 9.77 -5.63 -17.36
N THR A 55 10.87 -6.04 -18.00
CA THR A 55 11.77 -7.08 -17.49
C THR A 55 12.47 -6.68 -16.19
N ARG A 56 12.84 -5.41 -16.05
CA ARG A 56 13.44 -4.84 -14.84
C ARG A 56 12.46 -4.80 -13.67
N ALA A 57 11.18 -4.49 -13.91
CA ALA A 57 10.16 -4.51 -12.88
C ALA A 57 9.96 -5.92 -12.30
N GLU A 58 9.92 -6.93 -13.16
CA GLU A 58 9.83 -8.33 -12.75
C GLU A 58 11.10 -8.81 -12.05
N TYR A 59 12.27 -8.49 -12.60
CA TYR A 59 13.56 -8.75 -11.97
C TYR A 59 13.62 -8.18 -10.55
N PHE A 60 13.24 -6.91 -10.35
CA PHE A 60 13.25 -6.32 -9.01
C PHE A 60 12.17 -6.90 -8.10
N ARG A 61 11.01 -7.30 -8.63
CA ARG A 61 10.00 -7.99 -7.84
C ARG A 61 10.57 -9.29 -7.27
N GLU A 62 11.30 -10.05 -8.06
CA GLU A 62 11.90 -11.32 -7.64
C GLU A 62 13.13 -11.11 -6.75
N TYR A 63 14.05 -10.22 -7.15
CA TYR A 63 15.19 -9.82 -6.32
C TYR A 63 14.74 -9.33 -4.94
N ASN A 64 13.67 -8.54 -4.86
CA ASN A 64 13.12 -8.04 -3.60
C ASN A 64 12.57 -9.15 -2.69
N LYS A 65 12.21 -10.31 -3.23
CA LYS A 65 11.81 -11.51 -2.47
C LYS A 65 13.01 -12.38 -2.10
N SER A 66 14.08 -12.34 -2.89
CA SER A 66 15.31 -13.11 -2.64
C SER A 66 15.96 -12.77 -1.30
N ASN A 67 16.70 -13.74 -0.75
CA ASN A 67 17.44 -13.57 0.51
C ASN A 67 18.45 -12.40 0.40
N ALA A 68 19.19 -12.30 -0.72
CA ALA A 68 20.12 -11.20 -0.97
C ALA A 68 19.44 -9.82 -0.93
N GLY A 69 18.26 -9.69 -1.56
CA GLY A 69 17.48 -8.45 -1.52
C GLY A 69 16.98 -8.10 -0.12
N GLN A 70 16.56 -9.10 0.66
CA GLN A 70 16.14 -8.90 2.05
C GLN A 70 17.30 -8.50 2.96
N GLN A 71 18.48 -9.13 2.81
CA GLN A 71 19.69 -8.75 3.53
C GLN A 71 20.12 -7.32 3.19
N ALA A 72 20.10 -6.95 1.90
CA ALA A 72 20.43 -5.59 1.48
C ALA A 72 19.47 -4.55 2.09
N LYS A 73 18.17 -4.83 2.12
CA LYS A 73 17.17 -3.96 2.78
C LYS A 73 17.43 -3.83 4.27
N ARG A 74 17.75 -4.94 4.94
CA ARG A 74 18.07 -4.94 6.37
C ARG A 74 19.30 -4.09 6.65
N LYS A 75 20.40 -4.31 5.92
CA LYS A 75 21.64 -3.54 6.05
C LYS A 75 21.42 -2.04 5.83
N TYR A 76 20.63 -1.68 4.82
CA TYR A 76 20.24 -0.29 4.58
C TYR A 76 19.45 0.29 5.76
N TYR A 77 18.43 -0.43 6.24
CA TYR A 77 17.61 0.02 7.36
C TYR A 77 18.44 0.19 8.63
N GLU A 78 19.31 -0.76 8.96
CA GLU A 78 20.21 -0.69 10.12
C GLU A 78 21.12 0.54 10.05
N ALA A 79 21.74 0.79 8.90
CA ALA A 79 22.62 1.95 8.71
C ALA A 79 21.89 3.30 8.69
N ASN A 80 20.57 3.32 8.44
CA ASN A 80 19.79 4.55 8.27
C ASN A 80 18.60 4.64 9.25
N LYS A 81 18.60 3.82 10.30
CA LYS A 81 17.45 3.60 11.18
C LYS A 81 16.90 4.91 11.74
N ASP A 82 17.78 5.72 12.30
CA ASP A 82 17.41 6.97 12.95
C ASP A 82 16.87 7.99 11.96
N ALA A 83 17.48 8.10 10.79
CA ALA A 83 17.00 8.98 9.71
C ALA A 83 15.61 8.54 9.19
N VAL A 84 15.37 7.23 9.08
CA VAL A 84 14.07 6.67 8.68
C VAL A 84 13.01 6.97 9.74
N ILE A 85 13.34 6.81 11.03
CA ILE A 85 12.44 7.10 12.14
C ILE A 85 12.14 8.60 12.21
N ALA A 86 13.16 9.46 12.15
CA ALA A 86 13.00 10.91 12.18
C ALA A 86 12.13 11.40 11.01
N ARG A 87 12.37 10.91 9.80
CA ARG A 87 11.52 11.20 8.64
C ARG A 87 10.08 10.70 8.84
N ALA A 88 9.90 9.55 9.47
CA ALA A 88 8.57 9.03 9.74
C ALA A 88 7.81 9.87 10.78
N GLN A 89 8.50 10.34 11.83
CA GLN A 89 7.96 11.20 12.88
C GLN A 89 7.64 12.62 12.38
N ALA A 90 8.47 13.16 11.49
CA ALA A 90 8.27 14.47 10.89
C ALA A 90 7.07 14.55 9.92
N ARG A 91 6.42 13.43 9.60
CA ARG A 91 5.22 13.44 8.73
C ARG A 91 4.07 14.13 9.43
N THR A 92 3.55 15.17 8.77
CA THR A 92 2.35 15.88 9.22
C THR A 92 1.12 14.98 9.17
N ASP A 93 0.09 15.32 9.93
CA ASP A 93 -1.18 14.58 9.87
C ASP A 93 -1.87 14.71 8.52
N GLU A 94 -1.67 15.82 7.81
CA GLU A 94 -2.13 16.00 6.44
C GLU A 94 -1.46 15.00 5.50
N ASP A 95 -0.13 14.84 5.57
CA ASP A 95 0.59 13.86 4.75
C ASP A 95 0.10 12.44 5.02
N LYS A 96 -0.15 12.09 6.29
CA LYS A 96 -0.72 10.80 6.67
C LYS A 96 -2.10 10.60 6.07
N ARG A 97 -2.98 11.62 6.10
CA ARG A 97 -4.33 11.57 5.50
C ARG A 97 -4.25 11.44 3.98
N ARG A 98 -3.40 12.24 3.32
CA ARG A 98 -3.18 12.21 1.88
C ARG A 98 -2.69 10.84 1.43
N TYR A 99 -1.67 10.29 2.09
CA TYR A 99 -1.18 8.95 1.83
C TYR A 99 -2.28 7.89 1.96
N LYS A 100 -3.04 7.89 3.06
CA LYS A 100 -4.16 6.94 3.27
C LYS A 100 -5.21 7.06 2.16
N LYS A 101 -5.56 8.28 1.74
CA LYS A 101 -6.51 8.53 0.65
C LYS A 101 -5.99 7.98 -0.67
N THR A 102 -4.77 8.34 -1.07
CA THR A 102 -4.14 7.87 -2.31
C THR A 102 -3.99 6.36 -2.32
N HIS A 103 -3.58 5.76 -1.20
CA HIS A 103 -3.46 4.31 -1.07
C HIS A 103 -4.82 3.61 -1.29
N LYS A 104 -5.91 4.17 -0.76
CA LYS A 104 -7.27 3.64 -0.97
C LYS A 104 -7.70 3.73 -2.43
N VAL A 105 -7.42 4.84 -3.10
CA VAL A 105 -7.76 5.05 -4.51
C VAL A 105 -6.96 4.10 -5.41
N ASN A 106 -5.68 3.87 -5.11
CA ASN A 106 -4.79 3.06 -5.94
C ASN A 106 -4.94 1.54 -5.69
N ASN A 107 -5.55 1.14 -4.57
CA ASN A 107 -5.68 -0.28 -4.20
C ASN A 107 -7.14 -0.68 -3.90
N PRO A 108 -8.12 -0.34 -4.78
CA PRO A 108 -9.53 -0.51 -4.47
C PRO A 108 -9.90 -1.97 -4.19
N ASP A 109 -9.30 -2.91 -4.92
CA ASP A 109 -9.64 -4.34 -4.80
C ASP A 109 -9.16 -4.95 -3.50
N MET A 110 -8.00 -4.53 -2.99
CA MET A 110 -7.51 -4.92 -1.67
C MET A 110 -8.49 -4.49 -0.57
N TYR A 111 -9.02 -3.25 -0.62
CA TYR A 111 -10.01 -2.80 0.37
C TYR A 111 -11.36 -3.53 0.24
N LYS A 112 -11.79 -3.86 -0.99
CA LYS A 112 -12.99 -4.68 -1.23
C LYS A 112 -12.81 -6.07 -0.63
N GLU A 113 -11.67 -6.70 -0.88
CA GLU A 113 -11.31 -8.02 -0.35
C GLU A 113 -11.29 -8.02 1.18
N MET A 114 -10.58 -7.07 1.80
CA MET A 114 -10.55 -6.93 3.26
C MET A 114 -11.96 -6.76 3.85
N THR A 115 -12.82 -5.96 3.19
CA THR A 115 -14.21 -5.77 3.61
C THR A 115 -15.02 -7.07 3.50
N SER A 116 -14.84 -7.81 2.41
CA SER A 116 -15.50 -9.11 2.18
C SER A 116 -15.09 -10.14 3.23
N LEU A 117 -13.77 -10.26 3.50
CA LEU A 117 -13.23 -11.15 4.53
C LEU A 117 -13.76 -10.80 5.93
N ARG A 118 -13.83 -9.51 6.27
CA ARG A 118 -14.41 -9.07 7.54
C ARG A 118 -15.89 -9.46 7.65
N ARG A 119 -16.69 -9.23 6.61
CA ARG A 119 -18.12 -9.60 6.60
C ARG A 119 -18.31 -11.10 6.75
N ARG A 120 -17.51 -11.90 6.03
CA ARG A 120 -17.49 -13.35 6.15
C ARG A 120 -17.23 -13.80 7.58
N ARG A 121 -16.17 -13.28 8.22
CA ARG A 121 -15.84 -13.61 9.61
C ARG A 121 -17.00 -13.34 10.56
N PHE A 122 -17.65 -12.18 10.43
CA PHE A 122 -18.80 -11.85 11.27
C PHE A 122 -19.96 -12.82 11.04
N ARG A 123 -20.29 -13.12 9.78
CA ARG A 123 -21.36 -14.06 9.43
C ARG A 123 -21.07 -15.44 9.99
N ASP A 124 -19.86 -15.94 9.80
CA ASP A 124 -19.48 -17.30 10.20
C ASP A 124 -19.40 -17.42 11.73
N ALA A 125 -18.98 -16.36 12.42
CA ALA A 125 -19.00 -16.28 13.88
C ALA A 125 -20.40 -16.01 14.47
N THR A 126 -21.40 -15.65 13.66
CA THR A 126 -22.78 -15.38 14.12
C THR A 126 -23.57 -16.69 14.08
N PRO A 127 -23.91 -17.29 15.23
CA PRO A 127 -24.58 -18.58 15.25
C PRO A 127 -26.01 -18.51 14.69
N LYS A 128 -26.41 -19.54 13.93
CA LYS A 128 -27.75 -19.61 13.32
C LYS A 128 -28.88 -19.69 14.35
N TRP A 129 -28.60 -20.21 15.55
CA TRP A 129 -29.56 -20.35 16.64
C TRP A 129 -29.87 -19.04 17.38
N LEU A 130 -29.24 -17.91 17.01
CA LEU A 130 -29.58 -16.62 17.61
C LEU A 130 -31.00 -16.17 17.29
N THR A 131 -31.76 -15.90 18.36
CA THR A 131 -33.12 -15.37 18.32
C THR A 131 -33.16 -13.92 17.84
N ALA A 132 -34.37 -13.42 17.55
CA ALA A 132 -34.58 -12.01 17.22
C ALA A 132 -34.13 -11.08 18.36
N THR A 133 -34.37 -11.48 19.62
CA THR A 133 -33.98 -10.74 20.83
C THR A 133 -32.46 -10.61 20.92
N HIS A 134 -31.70 -11.70 20.75
CA HIS A 134 -30.24 -11.62 20.75
C HIS A 134 -29.70 -10.74 19.62
N LYS A 135 -30.29 -10.82 18.42
CA LYS A 135 -29.91 -9.92 17.31
C LYS A 135 -30.24 -8.46 17.62
N MET A 136 -31.28 -8.18 18.40
CA MET A 136 -31.59 -6.83 18.87
C MET A 136 -30.54 -6.35 19.88
N GLU A 137 -30.15 -7.16 20.85
CA GLU A 137 -29.11 -6.83 21.82
C GLU A 137 -27.78 -6.47 21.16
N ILE A 138 -27.36 -7.22 20.13
CA ILE A 138 -26.18 -6.88 19.33
C ILE A 138 -26.32 -5.46 18.75
N ARG A 139 -27.47 -5.13 18.14
CA ARG A 139 -27.73 -3.79 17.59
C ARG A 139 -27.72 -2.71 18.67
N LEU A 140 -28.24 -3.01 19.86
CA LEU A 140 -28.23 -2.10 21.00
C LEU A 140 -26.81 -1.77 21.46
N LYS A 141 -25.88 -2.74 21.45
CA LYS A 141 -24.45 -2.46 21.74
C LYS A 141 -23.84 -1.47 20.74
N TYR A 142 -24.14 -1.62 19.44
CA TYR A 142 -23.69 -0.64 18.43
C TYR A 142 -24.30 0.74 18.62
N ARG A 143 -25.58 0.81 18.98
CA ARG A 143 -26.25 2.08 19.29
C ARG A 143 -25.62 2.76 20.51
N LEU A 144 -25.40 2.00 21.58
CA LEU A 144 -24.74 2.47 22.79
C LEU A 144 -23.35 3.05 22.49
N ALA A 145 -22.55 2.38 21.63
CA ALA A 145 -21.26 2.92 21.21
C ALA A 145 -21.37 4.28 20.50
N ILE A 146 -22.38 4.46 19.64
CA ILE A 146 -22.62 5.74 18.96
C ILE A 146 -23.03 6.82 19.97
N GLU A 147 -23.94 6.50 20.90
CA GLU A 147 -24.42 7.42 21.93
C GLU A 147 -23.31 7.85 22.88
N LEU A 148 -22.54 6.90 23.41
CA LEU A 148 -21.37 7.19 24.24
C LEU A 148 -20.35 8.05 23.49
N SER A 149 -20.15 7.80 22.19
CA SER A 149 -19.25 8.63 21.37
C SER A 149 -19.70 10.09 21.30
N ARG A 150 -21.02 10.32 21.23
CA ARG A 150 -21.58 11.67 21.16
C ARG A 150 -21.52 12.38 22.52
N ILE A 151 -21.84 11.66 23.59
CA ILE A 151 -21.93 12.21 24.94
C ILE A 151 -20.53 12.55 25.49
N THR A 152 -19.57 11.63 25.32
CA THR A 152 -18.22 11.79 25.89
C THR A 152 -17.30 12.64 25.02
N GLY A 153 -17.64 12.84 23.75
CA GLY A 153 -16.74 13.44 22.76
C GLY A 153 -15.58 12.52 22.33
N GLU A 154 -15.45 11.34 22.92
CA GLU A 154 -14.45 10.34 22.55
C GLU A 154 -15.08 9.22 21.73
N ARG A 155 -14.43 8.81 20.64
CA ARG A 155 -14.95 7.71 19.81
C ARG A 155 -14.99 6.40 20.61
N HIS A 156 -16.15 5.77 20.67
CA HIS A 156 -16.36 4.43 21.20
C HIS A 156 -16.62 3.43 20.06
N ALA A 157 -16.28 2.15 20.31
CA ALA A 157 -16.46 1.06 19.36
C ALA A 157 -16.97 -0.20 20.07
N VAL A 158 -17.69 -1.03 19.32
CA VAL A 158 -18.06 -2.38 19.77
C VAL A 158 -16.87 -3.31 19.54
N ASP A 159 -16.47 -3.99 20.60
CA ASP A 159 -15.39 -4.97 20.63
C ASP A 159 -15.92 -6.36 21.03
N HIS A 160 -15.19 -7.40 20.68
CA HIS A 160 -15.45 -8.77 21.10
C HIS A 160 -14.57 -9.13 22.30
N ILE A 161 -15.17 -9.46 23.46
CA ILE A 161 -14.43 -9.83 24.70
C ILE A 161 -13.43 -10.95 24.39
N ILE A 162 -13.92 -12.04 23.79
CA ILE A 162 -13.11 -13.08 23.15
C ILE A 162 -13.02 -12.73 21.65
N PRO A 163 -11.82 -12.47 21.11
CA PRO A 163 -11.64 -12.02 19.74
C PRO A 163 -12.12 -13.05 18.71
N LEU A 164 -12.62 -12.57 17.57
CA LEU A 164 -13.02 -13.46 16.47
C LEU A 164 -11.83 -14.10 15.74
N VAL A 165 -10.62 -13.58 15.94
CA VAL A 165 -9.39 -14.04 15.30
C VAL A 165 -8.31 -14.07 16.36
N ASN A 166 -7.90 -15.26 16.76
CA ASN A 166 -6.80 -15.50 17.69
C ASN A 166 -6.30 -16.93 17.48
N ASP A 167 -5.02 -17.16 17.78
CA ASP A 167 -4.35 -18.44 17.49
C ASP A 167 -4.82 -19.58 18.40
N PHE A 168 -5.33 -19.26 19.60
CA PHE A 168 -5.73 -20.25 20.60
C PHE A 168 -7.24 -20.40 20.72
N VAL A 169 -7.97 -19.28 20.83
CA VAL A 169 -9.43 -19.29 21.07
C VAL A 169 -10.12 -18.20 20.26
N CYS A 170 -11.08 -18.59 19.42
CA CYS A 170 -11.96 -17.67 18.70
C CYS A 170 -13.33 -17.57 19.38
N GLY A 171 -13.80 -16.35 19.57
CA GLY A 171 -15.13 -16.06 20.12
C GLY A 171 -16.24 -16.08 19.07
N LEU A 172 -17.49 -15.98 19.53
CA LEU A 172 -18.68 -15.86 18.68
C LEU A 172 -19.15 -14.41 18.58
N HIS A 173 -19.89 -14.06 17.51
CA HIS A 173 -20.57 -12.77 17.41
C HIS A 173 -21.96 -12.84 18.06
N VAL A 174 -21.97 -12.79 19.40
CA VAL A 174 -23.15 -12.96 20.26
C VAL A 174 -23.21 -11.84 21.32
N PRO A 175 -24.40 -11.48 21.85
CA PRO A 175 -24.54 -10.33 22.75
C PRO A 175 -23.59 -10.32 23.94
N TRP A 176 -23.43 -11.47 24.59
CA TRP A 176 -22.58 -11.64 25.78
C TRP A 176 -21.08 -11.68 25.47
N ASN A 177 -20.69 -11.78 24.19
CA ASN A 177 -19.30 -11.61 23.77
C ASN A 177 -19.01 -10.19 23.25
N LEU A 178 -19.98 -9.27 23.31
CA LEU A 178 -19.81 -7.89 22.84
C LEU A 178 -19.75 -6.90 24.00
N GLN A 179 -18.74 -6.04 23.96
CA GLN A 179 -18.55 -4.93 24.88
C GLN A 179 -18.38 -3.61 24.13
N VAL A 180 -18.64 -2.49 24.79
CA VAL A 180 -18.40 -1.16 24.23
C VAL A 180 -17.19 -0.57 24.95
N LEU A 181 -16.16 -0.24 24.18
CA LEU A 181 -14.91 0.33 24.66
C LEU A 181 -14.65 1.68 23.99
N THR A 182 -13.80 2.50 24.60
CA THR A 182 -13.21 3.62 23.86
C THR A 182 -12.41 3.08 22.67
N GLN A 183 -12.28 3.87 21.61
CA GLN A 183 -11.49 3.49 20.44
C GLN A 183 -10.03 3.26 20.83
N LYS A 184 -9.53 4.01 21.82
CA LYS A 184 -8.18 3.84 22.37
C LYS A 184 -8.01 2.48 23.02
N ASP A 185 -8.94 2.09 23.90
CA ASP A 185 -8.86 0.81 24.62
C ASP A 185 -9.09 -0.38 23.69
N ASN A 186 -10.00 -0.26 22.72
CA ASN A 186 -10.20 -1.29 21.70
C ASN A 186 -8.94 -1.52 20.85
N LEU A 187 -8.23 -0.44 20.49
CA LEU A 187 -6.95 -0.55 19.77
C LEU A 187 -5.86 -1.16 20.63
N ALA A 188 -5.83 -0.86 21.93
CA ALA A 188 -4.88 -1.44 22.87
C ALA A 188 -5.15 -2.94 23.13
N LYS A 189 -6.42 -3.34 23.25
CA LYS A 189 -6.82 -4.75 23.42
C LYS A 189 -6.52 -5.59 22.18
N TYR A 190 -6.72 -5.04 20.98
CA TYR A 190 -6.49 -5.78 19.72
C TYR A 190 -7.18 -7.17 19.75
N ASN A 191 -6.48 -8.22 19.31
CA ASN A 191 -6.93 -9.61 19.33
C ASN A 191 -6.41 -10.39 20.55
N HIS A 192 -6.11 -9.70 21.67
CA HIS A 192 -5.66 -10.35 22.90
C HIS A 192 -6.85 -10.86 23.72
N LEU A 193 -6.65 -11.98 24.44
CA LEU A 193 -7.59 -12.45 25.45
C LEU A 193 -7.35 -11.62 26.72
N VAL A 194 -8.44 -11.23 27.37
CA VAL A 194 -8.42 -10.30 28.53
C VAL A 194 -7.56 -10.84 29.69
N ASP A 195 -7.38 -12.16 29.78
CA ASP A 195 -6.60 -12.83 30.82
C ASP A 195 -5.18 -13.25 30.40
N THR A 196 -4.69 -12.86 29.21
CA THR A 196 -3.30 -13.15 28.85
C THR A 196 -2.39 -12.14 29.55
N PRO A 197 -1.50 -12.54 30.47
CA PRO A 197 -0.50 -11.62 31.00
C PRO A 197 0.29 -11.03 29.83
N GLN A 198 0.37 -9.70 29.78
CA GLN A 198 1.18 -9.00 28.79
C GLN A 198 2.63 -9.47 29.00
N ILE A 199 3.14 -10.30 28.08
CA ILE A 199 4.55 -10.68 28.08
C ILE A 199 5.31 -9.41 27.70
N THR A 200 5.90 -8.77 28.71
CA THR A 200 6.82 -7.63 28.58
C THR A 200 8.09 -8.02 27.87
#